data_AF-A0A9X3EKQ1-F1
#
_entry.id   AF-A0A9X3EKQ1-F1
#
_cell.length_a   1.000
_cell.length_b   1.000
_cell.length_c   1.000
_cell.angle_alpha   90.00
_cell.angle_beta   90.00
_cell.angle_gamma   90.00
#
_symmetry.space_group_name_H-M   'P 1'
#
loop_
_entity.id
_entity.type
_entity.pdbx_description
1 polymer ?
#
loop_
_entity_poly.entity_id
_entity_poly.type
_entity_poly.pdbx_seq_one_letter_code
_entity_poly.pdbx_strand_id
1 'polypeptide(L)'
;MWHRCKASSRSAALALACTLACASEAGDPASAGEATSEAASTGSTTAATSAAATDAPTTEVASTGTSTGETSTGEPVTSESSAGETTMGADPCEDSVLTWENFGEPFMLSWCTGCHHSQLPTAERACAPCNANFDTHAGTSERAPVIALRVLDWQSAPDVKPMPPAAIVPEEELALLREWLECGAIGPESGTPGPLCPDPEVTDADCE
;
A
#
# COMPACT_ATOMS: atom_id res chain seq x y z
N MET A 1 23.78 -9.11 -13.91
CA MET A 1 24.17 -8.36 -15.12
C MET A 1 22.91 -7.67 -15.68
N TRP A 2 22.52 -6.56 -15.08
CA TRP A 2 21.30 -5.82 -15.43
C TRP A 2 21.53 -4.95 -16.67
N HIS A 3 20.65 -5.08 -17.65
CA HIS A 3 20.69 -4.28 -18.87
C HIS A 3 20.15 -2.87 -18.60
N ARG A 4 21.02 -1.88 -18.84
CA ARG A 4 20.72 -0.45 -18.84
C ARG A 4 19.69 -0.12 -19.91
N CYS A 5 18.52 0.38 -19.52
CA CYS A 5 17.65 1.13 -20.44
C CYS A 5 18.26 2.52 -20.68
N LYS A 6 18.72 2.73 -21.91
CA LYS A 6 19.29 3.97 -22.43
C LYS A 6 18.14 4.76 -23.05
N ALA A 7 17.54 5.68 -22.30
CA ALA A 7 16.57 6.63 -22.87
C ALA A 7 17.32 7.80 -23.50
N SER A 8 17.02 7.99 -24.77
CA SER A 8 17.67 8.86 -25.74
C SER A 8 17.47 10.35 -25.45
N SER A 9 18.55 11.12 -25.47
CA SER A 9 18.51 12.56 -25.68
C SER A 9 17.88 12.88 -27.04
N ARG A 10 16.82 13.69 -27.05
CA ARG A 10 16.47 14.54 -28.20
C ARG A 10 15.98 15.91 -27.70
N SER A 11 16.89 16.86 -27.91
CA SER A 11 16.67 18.22 -28.39
C SER A 11 15.57 19.09 -27.77
N ALA A 12 16.03 20.11 -27.04
CA ALA A 12 15.39 21.41 -26.96
C ALA A 12 15.39 22.11 -28.33
N ALA A 13 14.25 22.71 -28.71
CA ALA A 13 14.17 24.04 -29.33
C ALA A 13 12.72 24.47 -29.56
N LEU A 14 12.33 25.52 -28.83
CA LEU A 14 11.60 26.71 -29.27
C LEU A 14 10.30 26.60 -30.11
N ALA A 15 9.25 27.13 -29.48
CA ALA A 15 8.52 28.34 -29.89
C ALA A 15 7.07 28.19 -30.36
N LEU A 16 6.32 29.21 -29.92
CA LEU A 16 5.16 29.84 -30.53
C LEU A 16 3.77 29.26 -30.25
N ALA A 17 3.14 29.88 -29.24
CA ALA A 17 1.82 30.50 -29.27
C ALA A 17 0.78 29.92 -30.25
N CYS A 18 -0.27 29.33 -29.69
CA CYS A 18 -1.61 29.41 -30.27
C CYS A 18 -2.59 29.87 -29.19
N THR A 19 -3.06 31.10 -29.35
CA THR A 19 -4.14 31.76 -28.62
C THR A 19 -5.51 31.21 -29.04
N LEU A 20 -6.46 31.27 -28.10
CA LEU A 20 -7.91 31.54 -28.30
C LEU A 20 -8.78 30.47 -29.01
N ALA A 21 -9.78 29.95 -28.27
CA ALA A 21 -11.22 29.92 -28.58
C ALA A 21 -11.93 28.80 -27.78
N CYS A 22 -12.85 29.12 -26.86
CA CYS A 22 -14.33 28.90 -26.94
C CYS A 22 -14.74 27.41 -26.81
N ALA A 23 -15.66 26.93 -25.96
CA ALA A 23 -16.78 27.46 -25.18
C ALA A 23 -17.03 26.44 -24.02
N SER A 24 -17.32 26.78 -22.77
CA SER A 24 -18.60 27.25 -22.20
C SER A 24 -19.85 26.58 -22.81
N GLU A 25 -20.18 25.38 -22.35
CA GLU A 25 -21.57 24.93 -22.28
C GLU A 25 -21.94 24.69 -20.82
N ALA A 26 -22.71 25.64 -20.29
CA ALA A 26 -23.48 25.48 -19.07
C ALA A 26 -24.70 24.62 -19.41
N GLY A 27 -24.89 23.53 -18.67
CA GLY A 27 -26.05 22.65 -18.76
C GLY A 27 -26.44 22.15 -17.37
N ASP A 28 -27.25 22.95 -16.68
CA ASP A 28 -28.14 22.57 -15.56
C ASP A 28 -29.56 22.94 -16.06
N PRO A 29 -30.70 22.35 -15.59
CA PRO A 29 -30.89 21.47 -14.45
C PRO A 29 -31.92 20.33 -14.65
N ALA A 30 -32.16 19.59 -13.56
CA ALA A 30 -33.43 18.95 -13.18
C ALA A 30 -33.87 17.64 -13.89
N SER A 31 -33.85 16.56 -13.11
CA SER A 31 -34.99 15.64 -13.12
C SER A 31 -35.31 15.21 -11.70
N ALA A 32 -36.36 15.83 -11.16
CA ALA A 32 -37.07 15.34 -9.98
C ALA A 32 -37.77 14.01 -10.35
N GLY A 33 -37.51 12.97 -9.57
CA GLY A 33 -38.27 11.73 -9.57
C GLY A 33 -38.79 11.48 -8.16
N GLU A 34 -40.11 11.58 -8.01
CA GLU A 34 -40.86 11.41 -6.78
C GLU A 34 -40.79 10.00 -6.18
N ALA A 35 -41.00 10.02 -4.86
CA ALA A 35 -41.29 8.96 -3.93
C ALA A 35 -42.12 7.75 -4.43
N THR A 36 -41.79 6.57 -3.89
CA THR A 36 -42.80 5.70 -3.26
C THR A 36 -42.24 5.02 -2.01
N SER A 37 -43.02 5.15 -0.95
CA SER A 37 -42.87 4.59 0.39
C SER A 37 -43.30 3.11 0.48
N GLU A 38 -43.06 2.53 1.66
CA GLU A 38 -43.65 1.30 2.23
C GLU A 38 -43.00 -0.04 1.78
N ALA A 39 -42.70 -1.02 2.62
CA ALA A 39 -43.18 -1.34 3.95
C ALA A 39 -42.17 -2.20 4.75
N ALA A 40 -42.34 -2.14 6.08
CA ALA A 40 -41.90 -3.04 7.14
C ALA A 40 -41.26 -4.40 6.76
N SER A 41 -40.12 -4.70 7.40
CA SER A 41 -39.86 -6.06 7.88
C SER A 41 -39.35 -6.00 9.32
N THR A 42 -40.31 -6.07 10.23
CA THR A 42 -40.09 -6.37 11.65
C THR A 42 -39.81 -7.86 11.81
N GLY A 43 -38.70 -8.18 12.48
CA GLY A 43 -38.56 -9.45 13.20
C GLY A 43 -37.37 -10.30 12.76
N SER A 44 -36.39 -10.44 13.64
CA SER A 44 -36.34 -11.66 14.47
C SER A 44 -35.19 -11.54 15.46
N THR A 45 -35.53 -11.15 16.67
CA THR A 45 -34.75 -11.36 17.87
C THR A 45 -34.75 -12.86 18.19
N THR A 46 -33.62 -13.53 18.04
CA THR A 46 -33.33 -14.74 18.84
C THR A 46 -32.17 -14.43 19.77
N ALA A 47 -32.54 -14.26 21.03
CA ALA A 47 -31.63 -14.30 22.16
C ALA A 47 -30.98 -15.69 22.22
N ALA A 48 -29.65 -15.72 22.23
CA ALA A 48 -28.89 -16.84 22.77
C ALA A 48 -28.16 -16.35 24.02
N THR A 49 -28.75 -16.77 25.14
CA THR A 49 -28.34 -16.55 26.52
C THR A 49 -27.09 -17.35 26.86
N SER A 50 -26.16 -16.65 27.51
CA SER A 50 -25.23 -17.07 28.57
C SER A 50 -24.25 -18.24 28.37
N ALA A 51 -22.96 -17.94 28.58
CA ALA A 51 -22.24 -18.19 29.84
C ALA A 51 -20.80 -18.65 29.56
N ALA A 52 -19.82 -17.88 30.01
CA ALA A 52 -18.84 -18.33 30.99
C ALA A 52 -17.74 -17.28 31.11
N ALA A 53 -17.67 -16.72 32.32
CA ALA A 53 -16.54 -15.95 32.80
C ALA A 53 -15.26 -16.80 32.75
N THR A 54 -14.15 -16.17 32.41
CA THR A 54 -12.86 -16.46 33.04
C THR A 54 -12.06 -15.17 33.11
N ASP A 55 -12.00 -14.63 34.31
CA ASP A 55 -10.94 -13.75 34.80
C ASP A 55 -9.57 -14.19 34.27
N ALA A 56 -8.81 -13.24 33.73
CA ALA A 56 -7.37 -13.38 33.59
C ALA A 56 -6.69 -12.10 34.13
N PRO A 57 -5.62 -12.27 34.92
CA PRO A 57 -5.09 -11.23 35.80
C PRO A 57 -4.27 -10.17 35.06
N THR A 58 -4.62 -8.91 35.33
CA THR A 58 -3.77 -7.74 35.11
C THR A 58 -2.48 -7.90 35.92
N THR A 59 -1.38 -8.21 35.23
CA THR A 59 -0.05 -8.21 35.84
C THR A 59 0.64 -6.92 35.43
N GLU A 60 0.50 -5.92 36.29
CA GLU A 60 1.30 -4.70 36.22
C GLU A 60 2.72 -5.03 36.68
N VAL A 61 3.67 -5.00 35.74
CA VAL A 61 5.10 -4.95 36.06
C VAL A 61 5.65 -3.61 35.58
N ALA A 62 5.61 -2.63 36.48
CA ALA A 62 6.37 -1.41 36.38
C ALA A 62 7.88 -1.78 36.36
N SER A 63 8.53 -1.56 35.22
CA SER A 63 9.99 -1.59 35.12
C SER A 63 10.50 -0.17 34.87
N THR A 64 10.81 0.52 35.96
CA THR A 64 11.57 1.76 35.99
C THR A 64 13.05 1.43 35.76
N GLY A 65 13.44 1.37 34.49
CA GLY A 65 14.83 1.28 34.06
C GLY A 65 15.45 2.67 33.96
N THR A 66 16.11 3.11 35.03
CA THR A 66 17.13 4.18 34.98
C THR A 66 18.22 3.80 33.98
N SER A 67 18.53 4.68 33.04
CA SER A 67 19.79 4.64 32.29
C SER A 67 20.40 6.04 32.24
N THR A 68 21.53 6.13 32.94
CA THR A 68 22.40 7.28 33.11
C THR A 68 23.71 6.96 32.39
N GLY A 69 24.22 7.92 31.60
CA GLY A 69 25.59 7.95 31.07
C GLY A 69 25.75 7.23 29.72
N GLU A 70 26.54 7.69 28.76
CA GLU A 70 27.73 8.55 28.83
C GLU A 70 27.90 9.39 27.56
N THR A 71 28.34 10.63 27.77
CA THR A 71 28.94 11.51 26.77
C THR A 71 30.30 10.93 26.36
N SER A 72 30.42 10.36 25.15
CA SER A 72 31.71 10.02 24.57
C SER A 72 32.25 11.17 23.74
N THR A 73 33.41 11.66 24.18
CA THR A 73 34.19 12.75 23.56
C THR A 73 34.91 12.20 22.34
N GLY A 74 34.79 12.91 21.22
CA GLY A 74 35.39 12.52 19.95
C GLY A 74 36.92 12.52 19.96
N GLU A 75 37.49 11.56 19.23
CA GLU A 75 38.84 11.61 18.70
C GLU A 75 38.78 11.52 17.16
N PRO A 76 39.60 12.31 16.44
CA PRO A 76 39.64 12.31 14.98
C PRO A 76 40.48 11.13 14.48
N VAL A 77 39.84 10.15 13.81
CA VAL A 77 40.59 9.08 13.13
C VAL A 77 40.97 9.50 11.71
N THR A 78 42.27 9.43 11.51
CA THR A 78 43.05 9.61 10.29
C THR A 78 42.50 8.79 9.12
N SER A 79 42.36 9.47 7.98
CA SER A 79 42.09 8.87 6.68
C SER A 79 43.25 7.98 6.26
N GLU A 80 43.07 6.68 6.35
CA GLU A 80 43.89 5.72 5.61
C GLU A 80 43.03 4.97 4.61
N SER A 81 43.35 5.26 3.35
CA SER A 81 42.80 4.67 2.14
C SER A 81 43.19 3.19 2.12
N SER A 82 42.28 2.33 2.57
CA SER A 82 42.45 0.88 2.47
C SER A 82 41.76 0.38 1.20
N ALA A 83 42.56 -0.28 0.38
CA ALA A 83 42.19 -0.83 -0.91
C ALA A 83 41.19 -1.99 -0.74
N GLY A 84 39.99 -1.77 -1.28
CA GLY A 84 39.02 -2.73 -1.81
C GLY A 84 39.20 -4.21 -1.51
N GLU A 85 38.82 -4.61 -0.30
CA GLU A 85 38.36 -5.98 -0.06
C GLU A 85 36.95 -6.08 -0.67
N THR A 86 36.81 -6.91 -1.72
CA THR A 86 35.49 -7.27 -2.24
C THR A 86 34.89 -8.26 -1.26
N THR A 87 34.40 -7.76 -0.13
CA THR A 87 33.48 -8.52 0.71
C THR A 87 32.32 -8.87 -0.19
N MET A 88 32.16 -10.17 -0.46
CA MET A 88 30.96 -10.71 -1.08
C MET A 88 29.84 -10.33 -0.12
N GLY A 89 29.18 -9.20 -0.39
CA GLY A 89 28.32 -8.52 0.56
C GLY A 89 27.28 -9.50 1.05
N ALA A 90 27.13 -9.59 2.37
CA ALA A 90 26.04 -10.34 2.99
C ALA A 90 24.73 -9.93 2.29
N ASP A 91 23.90 -10.91 1.96
CA ASP A 91 22.58 -10.63 1.42
C ASP A 91 21.85 -9.78 2.47
N PRO A 92 21.42 -8.54 2.15
CA PRO A 92 20.74 -7.66 3.11
C PRO A 92 19.46 -8.30 3.68
N CYS A 93 19.00 -9.39 3.07
CA CYS A 93 17.81 -10.13 3.45
C CYS A 93 18.10 -11.43 4.21
N GLU A 94 19.37 -11.78 4.46
CA GLU A 94 19.74 -12.97 5.22
C GLU A 94 19.19 -12.93 6.66
N ASP A 95 19.15 -11.73 7.26
CA ASP A 95 18.67 -11.50 8.62
C ASP A 95 17.20 -11.06 8.70
N SER A 96 16.52 -10.85 7.56
CA SER A 96 15.11 -10.42 7.57
C SER A 96 14.23 -11.59 8.00
N VAL A 97 13.39 -11.33 9.02
CA VAL A 97 12.41 -12.30 9.51
C VAL A 97 11.03 -12.10 8.89
N LEU A 98 10.87 -11.12 8.01
CA LEU A 98 9.57 -10.74 7.44
C LEU A 98 9.15 -11.71 6.34
N THR A 99 7.97 -12.30 6.49
CA THR A 99 7.34 -13.19 5.52
C THR A 99 5.94 -12.71 5.19
N TRP A 100 5.35 -13.29 4.15
CA TRP A 100 3.93 -13.12 3.83
C TRP A 100 3.05 -13.41 5.06
N GLU A 101 3.23 -14.52 5.74
CA GLU A 101 2.35 -14.95 6.83
C GLU A 101 2.44 -14.07 8.08
N ASN A 102 3.65 -13.59 8.42
CA ASN A 102 3.84 -12.84 9.66
C ASN A 102 3.70 -11.33 9.50
N PHE A 103 3.84 -10.80 8.29
CA PHE A 103 3.84 -9.37 8.02
C PHE A 103 3.05 -9.03 6.75
N GLY A 104 3.38 -9.62 5.61
CA GLY A 104 2.82 -9.23 4.31
C GLY A 104 1.30 -9.31 4.25
N GLU A 105 0.72 -10.44 4.60
CA GLU A 105 -0.74 -10.67 4.62
C GLU A 105 -1.46 -9.76 5.63
N PRO A 106 -1.05 -9.68 6.92
CA PRO A 106 -1.64 -8.71 7.85
C PRO A 106 -1.58 -7.26 7.35
N PHE A 107 -0.48 -6.85 6.72
CA PHE A 107 -0.31 -5.50 6.18
C PHE A 107 -1.26 -5.26 4.99
N MET A 108 -1.30 -6.18 4.02
CA MET A 108 -2.20 -6.08 2.86
C MET A 108 -3.67 -6.08 3.31
N LEU A 109 -4.03 -6.92 4.28
CA LEU A 109 -5.38 -7.00 4.83
C LEU A 109 -5.80 -5.68 5.50
N SER A 110 -4.89 -5.07 6.25
CA SER A 110 -5.18 -3.85 7.01
C SER A 110 -5.30 -2.61 6.12
N TRP A 111 -4.43 -2.50 5.10
CA TRP A 111 -4.26 -1.24 4.37
C TRP A 111 -4.68 -1.29 2.91
N CYS A 112 -4.78 -2.47 2.30
CA CYS A 112 -4.86 -2.60 0.84
C CYS A 112 -6.15 -3.29 0.38
N THR A 113 -6.53 -4.41 0.99
CA THR A 113 -7.66 -5.24 0.52
C THR A 113 -9.02 -4.58 0.69
N GLY A 114 -9.13 -3.50 1.48
CA GLY A 114 -10.36 -2.69 1.54
C GLY A 114 -10.80 -2.14 0.18
N CYS A 115 -9.87 -1.99 -0.77
CA CYS A 115 -10.14 -1.55 -2.15
C CYS A 115 -9.61 -2.54 -3.20
N HIS A 116 -8.57 -3.31 -2.86
CA HIS A 116 -7.84 -4.20 -3.77
C HIS A 116 -8.08 -5.69 -3.53
N HIS A 117 -9.29 -6.09 -3.12
CA HIS A 117 -9.61 -7.51 -2.94
C HIS A 117 -10.31 -8.07 -4.18
N SER A 118 -9.94 -9.27 -4.64
CA SER A 118 -10.49 -9.89 -5.86
C SER A 118 -12.02 -10.07 -5.86
N GLN A 119 -12.62 -10.20 -4.68
CA GLN A 119 -14.07 -10.33 -4.52
C GLN A 119 -14.85 -9.01 -4.46
N LEU A 120 -14.18 -7.85 -4.46
CA LEU A 120 -14.88 -6.56 -4.44
C LEU A 120 -15.43 -6.22 -5.83
N PRO A 121 -16.73 -5.86 -5.93
CA PRO A 121 -17.30 -5.33 -7.17
C PRO A 121 -16.68 -3.96 -7.48
N THR A 122 -16.63 -3.58 -8.76
CA THR A 122 -15.94 -2.36 -9.22
C THR A 122 -16.35 -1.10 -8.46
N ALA A 123 -17.64 -0.96 -8.12
CA ALA A 123 -18.18 0.17 -7.37
C ALA A 123 -17.61 0.34 -5.94
N GLU A 124 -17.12 -0.74 -5.33
CA GLU A 124 -16.59 -0.74 -3.95
C GLU A 124 -15.06 -0.61 -3.91
N ARG A 125 -14.40 -0.59 -5.07
CA ARG A 125 -12.93 -0.59 -5.18
C ARG A 125 -12.28 0.77 -5.01
N ALA A 126 -13.03 1.84 -4.78
CA ALA A 126 -12.51 3.22 -4.74
C ALA A 126 -11.58 3.52 -5.93
N CYS A 127 -12.00 3.11 -7.13
CA CYS A 127 -11.24 3.25 -8.38
C CYS A 127 -9.94 2.41 -8.46
N ALA A 128 -9.78 1.39 -7.62
CA ALA A 128 -8.70 0.43 -7.76
C ALA A 128 -8.94 -0.49 -8.98
N PRO A 129 -7.94 -0.65 -9.87
CA PRO A 129 -8.07 -1.49 -11.05
C PRO A 129 -8.46 -2.92 -10.72
N CYS A 130 -9.29 -3.53 -11.57
CA CYS A 130 -9.77 -4.90 -11.41
C CYS A 130 -8.66 -5.97 -11.48
N ASN A 131 -7.50 -5.63 -12.03
CA ASN A 131 -6.32 -6.51 -12.13
C ASN A 131 -5.23 -6.19 -11.09
N ALA A 132 -5.55 -5.37 -10.08
CA ALA A 132 -4.67 -5.05 -8.96
C ALA A 132 -5.30 -5.61 -7.67
N ASN A 133 -5.12 -6.91 -7.45
CA ASN A 133 -5.67 -7.65 -6.32
C ASN A 133 -4.54 -8.10 -5.37
N PHE A 134 -4.70 -7.81 -4.08
CA PHE A 134 -3.67 -8.04 -3.04
C PHE A 134 -4.12 -9.02 -1.94
N ASP A 135 -5.17 -9.79 -2.19
CA ASP A 135 -5.68 -10.85 -1.32
C ASP A 135 -4.89 -12.18 -1.43
N THR A 136 -3.80 -12.18 -2.21
CA THR A 136 -2.90 -13.34 -2.35
C THR A 136 -1.46 -12.88 -2.40
N HIS A 137 -0.53 -13.76 -2.00
CA HIS A 137 0.90 -13.49 -2.11
C HIS A 137 1.31 -13.26 -3.56
N ALA A 138 0.90 -14.14 -4.49
CA ALA A 138 1.23 -14.05 -5.91
C ALA A 138 0.79 -12.71 -6.53
N GLY A 139 -0.43 -12.23 -6.23
CA GLY A 139 -0.90 -10.94 -6.71
C GLY A 139 -0.13 -9.74 -6.13
N THR A 140 0.34 -9.88 -4.89
CA THR A 140 1.10 -8.85 -4.18
C THR A 140 2.55 -8.78 -4.68
N SER A 141 3.25 -9.91 -4.77
CA SER A 141 4.65 -10.00 -5.16
C SER A 141 4.88 -9.55 -6.61
N GLU A 142 3.97 -9.89 -7.53
CA GLU A 142 4.00 -9.39 -8.92
C GLU A 142 3.93 -7.85 -9.00
N ARG A 143 3.26 -7.22 -8.03
CA ARG A 143 3.01 -5.78 -7.98
C ARG A 143 3.91 -5.03 -6.98
N ALA A 144 4.85 -5.71 -6.34
CA ALA A 144 5.74 -5.13 -5.33
C ALA A 144 6.39 -3.79 -5.76
N PRO A 145 6.90 -3.60 -7.00
CA PRO A 145 7.44 -2.31 -7.42
C PRO A 145 6.42 -1.17 -7.45
N VAL A 146 5.17 -1.47 -7.82
CA VAL A 146 4.09 -0.46 -7.85
C VAL A 146 3.62 -0.13 -6.43
N ILE A 147 3.58 -1.12 -5.54
CA ILE A 147 3.30 -0.91 -4.11
C ILE A 147 4.36 0.01 -3.51
N ALA A 148 5.66 -0.28 -3.71
CA ALA A 148 6.75 0.58 -3.25
C ALA A 148 6.60 2.02 -3.77
N LEU A 149 6.34 2.19 -5.07
CA LEU A 149 6.14 3.51 -5.67
C LEU A 149 4.96 4.28 -5.07
N ARG A 150 3.82 3.62 -4.82
CA ARG A 150 2.57 4.26 -4.39
C ARG A 150 2.51 4.49 -2.89
N VAL A 151 3.16 3.65 -2.09
CA VAL A 151 3.11 3.69 -0.63
C VAL A 151 4.34 4.40 -0.06
N LEU A 152 5.53 4.05 -0.54
CA LEU A 152 6.79 4.50 0.06
C LEU A 152 7.39 5.72 -0.65
N ASP A 153 7.34 5.73 -1.99
CA ASP A 153 8.13 6.67 -2.78
C ASP A 153 7.28 7.68 -3.58
N TRP A 154 5.97 7.78 -3.29
CA TRP A 154 5.02 8.59 -4.08
C TRP A 154 5.42 10.06 -4.15
N GLN A 155 6.05 10.60 -3.10
CA GLN A 155 6.53 11.98 -3.04
C GLN A 155 7.61 12.29 -4.08
N SER A 156 8.33 11.27 -4.56
CA SER A 156 9.35 11.41 -5.60
C SER A 156 8.77 11.50 -7.02
N ALA A 157 7.47 11.23 -7.19
CA ALA A 157 6.81 11.16 -8.48
C ALA A 157 5.54 12.05 -8.48
N PRO A 158 5.57 13.24 -9.11
CA PRO A 158 4.50 14.25 -8.96
C PRO A 158 3.12 13.80 -9.47
N ASP A 159 3.07 12.81 -10.36
CA ASP A 159 1.83 12.28 -10.94
C ASP A 159 1.34 11.00 -10.23
N VAL A 160 2.00 10.59 -9.14
CA VAL A 160 1.65 9.38 -8.38
C VAL A 160 0.82 9.77 -7.15
N LYS A 161 -0.44 9.34 -7.15
CA LYS A 161 -1.31 9.48 -5.97
C LYS A 161 -0.87 8.48 -4.88
N PRO A 162 -0.74 8.91 -3.60
CA PRO A 162 -0.40 8.02 -2.51
C PRO A 162 -1.48 6.96 -2.28
N MET A 163 -1.07 5.81 -1.79
CA MET A 163 -1.95 4.74 -1.32
C MET A 163 -1.53 4.29 0.09
N PRO A 164 -2.46 3.96 0.98
CA PRO A 164 -3.92 4.04 0.82
C PRO A 164 -4.45 5.50 0.78
N PRO A 165 -5.59 5.77 0.11
CA PRO A 165 -6.07 7.15 -0.12
C PRO A 165 -6.73 7.76 1.12
N ALA A 166 -7.28 6.93 2.01
CA ALA A 166 -8.07 7.35 3.16
C ALA A 166 -7.37 7.09 4.51
N ALA A 167 -6.13 6.59 4.49
CA ALA A 167 -5.44 6.18 5.70
C ALA A 167 -3.97 6.61 5.70
N ILE A 168 -3.47 6.89 6.90
CA ILE A 168 -2.04 7.11 7.15
C ILE A 168 -1.51 5.82 7.77
N VAL A 169 -0.59 5.17 7.07
CA VAL A 169 0.13 4.01 7.60
C VAL A 169 1.19 4.51 8.58
N PRO A 170 1.32 3.93 9.79
CA PRO A 170 2.36 4.31 10.74
C PRO A 170 3.77 4.18 10.15
N GLU A 171 4.68 5.08 10.50
CA GLU A 171 6.05 5.09 9.93
C GLU A 171 6.82 3.80 10.23
N GLU A 172 6.58 3.20 11.40
CA GLU A 172 7.16 1.91 11.78
C GLU A 172 6.70 0.77 10.85
N GLU A 173 5.44 0.75 10.43
CA GLU A 173 4.93 -0.26 9.50
C GLU A 173 5.44 0.00 8.08
N LEU A 174 5.62 1.26 7.68
CA LEU A 174 6.24 1.62 6.40
C LEU A 174 7.71 1.17 6.34
N ALA A 175 8.44 1.23 7.46
CA ALA A 175 9.80 0.73 7.54
C ALA A 175 9.86 -0.80 7.34
N LEU A 176 8.94 -1.54 7.98
CA LEU A 176 8.81 -2.99 7.79
C LEU A 176 8.38 -3.34 6.36
N LEU A 177 7.46 -2.58 5.77
CA LEU A 177 7.04 -2.76 4.38
C LEU A 177 8.23 -2.59 3.43
N ARG A 178 9.05 -1.56 3.64
CA ARG A 178 10.24 -1.29 2.83
C ARG A 178 11.20 -2.49 2.88
N GLU A 179 11.55 -2.95 4.07
CA GLU A 179 12.44 -4.11 4.25
C GLU A 179 11.89 -5.35 3.53
N TRP A 180 10.62 -5.69 3.77
CA TRP A 180 10.01 -6.87 3.17
C TRP A 180 9.96 -6.80 1.63
N LEU A 181 9.62 -5.64 1.06
CA LEU A 181 9.59 -5.45 -0.41
C LEU A 181 11.00 -5.45 -1.02
N GLU A 182 11.99 -4.83 -0.36
CA GLU A 182 13.39 -4.85 -0.79
C GLU A 182 13.97 -6.27 -0.77
N CYS A 183 13.47 -7.12 0.12
CA CYS A 183 13.74 -8.55 0.18
C CYS A 183 12.92 -9.42 -0.77
N GLY A 184 12.22 -8.80 -1.72
CA GLY A 184 11.49 -9.51 -2.76
C GLY A 184 10.13 -10.04 -2.31
N ALA A 185 9.55 -9.45 -1.27
CA ALA A 185 8.25 -9.83 -0.73
C ALA A 185 8.20 -11.33 -0.38
N ILE A 186 9.12 -11.80 0.46
CA ILE A 186 9.30 -13.22 0.78
C ILE A 186 7.98 -13.85 1.23
N GLY A 187 7.61 -14.98 0.63
CA GLY A 187 6.41 -15.75 0.96
C GLY A 187 6.29 -17.00 0.10
N PRO A 188 5.37 -17.92 0.44
CA PRO A 188 5.06 -19.06 -0.40
C PRO A 188 4.39 -18.58 -1.68
N GLU A 189 4.72 -19.22 -2.82
CA GLU A 189 4.05 -19.10 -4.12
C GLU A 189 2.59 -19.59 -4.02
N SER A 190 1.80 -18.91 -3.20
CA SER A 190 0.46 -19.29 -2.80
C SER A 190 -0.55 -18.36 -3.47
N GLY A 191 -1.63 -18.98 -3.91
CA GLY A 191 -2.68 -18.30 -4.66
C GLY A 191 -2.37 -18.20 -6.15
N THR A 192 -3.43 -18.21 -6.94
CA THR A 192 -3.39 -17.63 -8.30
C THR A 192 -3.68 -16.14 -8.12
N PRO A 193 -3.04 -15.22 -8.88
CA PRO A 193 -3.49 -13.84 -8.92
C PRO A 193 -5.00 -13.80 -9.06
N GLY A 194 -5.66 -13.08 -8.13
CA GLY A 194 -7.11 -13.12 -8.02
C GLY A 194 -7.77 -12.82 -9.36
N PRO A 195 -8.94 -13.44 -9.65
CA PRO A 195 -9.65 -13.18 -10.90
C PRO A 195 -9.88 -11.67 -11.09
N LEU A 196 -10.09 -11.25 -12.33
CA LEU A 196 -10.61 -9.92 -12.57
C LEU A 196 -11.90 -9.74 -11.77
N CYS A 197 -12.14 -8.51 -11.30
CA CYS A 197 -13.35 -8.16 -10.56
C CYS A 197 -14.62 -8.75 -11.24
N PRO A 198 -15.65 -9.10 -10.46
CA PRO A 198 -16.81 -9.82 -10.95
C PRO A 198 -17.58 -9.10 -12.07
N ASP A 199 -17.45 -7.76 -12.17
CA ASP A 199 -18.18 -6.91 -13.11
C ASP A 199 -17.22 -6.02 -13.95
N PRO A 200 -16.54 -6.58 -14.98
CA PRO A 200 -15.53 -5.84 -15.76
C PRO A 200 -16.13 -4.82 -16.74
N GLU A 201 -17.45 -4.75 -16.88
CA GLU A 201 -18.12 -3.81 -17.80
C GLU A 201 -18.11 -2.37 -17.29
N VAL A 202 -17.89 -2.16 -15.99
CA VAL A 202 -17.63 -0.82 -15.43
C VAL A 202 -16.18 -0.47 -15.71
N THR A 203 -15.96 0.36 -16.71
CA THR A 203 -14.61 0.77 -17.12
C THR A 203 -14.02 1.75 -16.12
N ASP A 204 -12.69 1.76 -15.99
CA ASP A 204 -11.95 2.71 -15.13
C ASP A 204 -12.23 4.20 -15.45
N ALA A 205 -12.90 4.50 -16.58
CA ALA A 205 -13.23 5.85 -17.04
C ALA A 205 -14.29 6.56 -16.17
N ASP A 206 -15.09 5.82 -15.40
CA ASP A 206 -16.14 6.40 -14.54
C ASP A 206 -15.60 6.93 -13.20
N CYS A 207 -14.28 6.95 -13.03
CA CYS A 207 -13.57 7.17 -11.77
C CYS A 207 -12.70 8.44 -11.74
N GLU A 208 -12.97 9.41 -12.63
CA GLU A 208 -12.31 10.72 -12.71
C GLU A 208 -13.07 11.86 -12.01
#